data_AF-A0A9P5A8W5-F1
#
_entry.id   AF-A0A9P5A8W5-F1
#
_cell.length_a   1.000
_cell.length_b   1.000
_cell.length_c   1.000
_cell.angle_alpha   90.00
_cell.angle_beta   90.00
_cell.angle_gamma   90.00
#
_symmetry.space_group_name_H-M   'P 1'
#
loop_
_entity.id
_entity.type
_entity.pdbx_description
1 polymer ?
#
loop_
_entity_poly.entity_id
_entity_poly.type
_entity_poly.pdbx_seq_one_letter_code
_entity_poly.pdbx_strand_id
1 'polypeptide(L)'
;MIKEQKHLQSPHREQHQARRKRRCDRGQPMTCAQLNERLNDPECASKVFQPKAGELYLVYRKQSQCWLAALLLPLTDLKSVGISATLESLGLSRKAPSCVTYNVNSGEFEWRDEYRDGGKLSHERKFPIIYFSSPKFPECSAVEWVLAKDLRLQDESTLQPSAVPYCGVARAFMKRRTSRRILKDKVRDLDPLSSMMPVRLLKFIVDGD
;
A
#
# COMPACT_ATOMS: atom_id res chain seq x y z
N MET A 1 48.99 -12.14 -58.44
CA MET A 1 47.65 -12.76 -58.24
C MET A 1 47.57 -13.24 -56.81
N ILE A 2 46.61 -12.75 -56.03
CA ILE A 2 45.81 -13.44 -54.98
C ILE A 2 45.02 -12.32 -54.28
N LYS A 3 43.69 -12.42 -54.36
CA LYS A 3 42.72 -11.56 -53.66
C LYS A 3 42.55 -12.09 -52.23
N GLU A 4 42.73 -11.26 -51.21
CA GLU A 4 42.19 -11.57 -49.89
C GLU A 4 40.77 -11.02 -49.74
N GLN A 5 39.86 -11.94 -49.44
CA GLN A 5 38.45 -11.68 -49.17
C GLN A 5 38.30 -11.14 -47.74
N LYS A 6 37.81 -9.89 -47.61
CA LYS A 6 37.23 -9.41 -46.35
C LYS A 6 35.92 -10.17 -46.11
N HIS A 7 35.91 -11.04 -45.11
CA HIS A 7 34.68 -11.63 -44.59
C HIS A 7 33.94 -10.58 -43.75
N LEU A 8 32.97 -9.90 -44.38
CA LEU A 8 32.09 -8.95 -43.75
C LEU A 8 31.12 -9.71 -42.82
N GLN A 9 31.42 -9.76 -41.52
CA GLN A 9 30.47 -10.25 -40.53
C GLN A 9 29.25 -9.31 -40.52
N SER A 10 28.11 -9.85 -40.95
CA SER A 10 26.85 -9.13 -41.13
C SER A 10 26.27 -8.65 -39.79
N PRO A 11 25.93 -7.35 -39.65
CA PRO A 11 25.37 -6.75 -38.42
C PRO A 11 23.95 -7.25 -38.09
N HIS A 12 23.37 -8.10 -38.94
CA HIS A 12 21.99 -8.56 -38.82
C HIS A 12 21.80 -9.59 -37.70
N ARG A 13 22.82 -10.37 -37.33
CA ARG A 13 22.70 -11.45 -36.32
C ARG A 13 22.63 -10.91 -34.88
N GLU A 14 23.39 -9.85 -34.58
CA GLU A 14 23.40 -9.20 -33.26
C GLU A 14 22.13 -8.41 -32.98
N GLN A 15 21.56 -7.73 -33.99
CA GLN A 15 20.29 -7.03 -33.84
C GLN A 15 19.13 -7.98 -33.54
N HIS A 16 19.11 -9.18 -34.13
CA HIS A 16 18.10 -10.19 -33.80
C HIS A 16 18.28 -10.80 -32.40
N GLN A 17 19.52 -10.97 -31.91
CA GLN A 17 19.77 -11.40 -30.53
C GLN A 17 19.42 -10.30 -29.51
N ALA A 18 19.76 -9.04 -29.79
CA ALA A 18 19.43 -7.90 -28.94
C ALA A 18 17.93 -7.54 -28.95
N ARG A 19 17.21 -7.79 -30.06
CA ARG A 19 15.74 -7.67 -30.13
C ARG A 19 15.02 -8.85 -29.46
N ARG A 20 15.60 -10.06 -29.49
CA ARG A 20 15.06 -11.21 -28.74
C ARG A 20 15.27 -11.04 -27.24
N LYS A 21 16.38 -10.45 -26.79
CA LYS A 21 16.64 -10.16 -25.37
C LYS A 21 15.72 -9.07 -24.81
N ARG A 22 15.42 -8.02 -25.60
CA ARG A 22 14.51 -6.93 -25.21
C ARG A 22 13.02 -7.29 -25.22
N ARG A 23 12.64 -8.48 -25.72
CA ARG A 23 11.25 -8.98 -25.67
C ARG A 23 10.95 -9.87 -24.45
N CYS A 24 11.93 -10.16 -23.59
CA CYS A 24 11.76 -11.00 -22.40
C CYS A 24 11.60 -10.22 -21.08
N ASP A 25 11.79 -8.90 -21.04
CA ASP A 25 11.65 -8.10 -19.80
C ASP A 25 10.21 -7.69 -19.46
N ARG A 26 9.23 -8.15 -20.24
CA ARG A 26 7.80 -7.96 -19.96
C ARG A 26 7.21 -9.26 -19.44
N GLY A 27 7.43 -9.56 -18.16
CA GLY A 27 6.59 -10.53 -17.43
C GLY A 27 7.27 -11.75 -16.82
N GLN A 28 8.53 -11.68 -16.38
CA GLN A 28 8.98 -12.66 -15.40
C GLN A 28 8.44 -12.32 -14.01
N PRO A 29 7.73 -13.25 -13.34
CA PRO A 29 7.27 -13.06 -11.98
C PRO A 29 8.49 -12.84 -11.06
N MET A 30 8.53 -11.67 -10.42
CA MET A 30 9.57 -11.33 -9.46
C MET A 30 9.42 -12.21 -8.22
N THR A 31 10.53 -12.70 -7.68
CA THR A 31 10.57 -13.42 -6.40
C THR A 31 10.69 -12.46 -5.22
N CYS A 32 10.46 -12.95 -3.99
CA CYS A 32 10.68 -12.16 -2.78
C CYS A 32 12.11 -11.59 -2.68
N ALA A 33 13.12 -12.38 -3.07
CA ALA A 33 14.53 -11.97 -3.04
C ALA A 33 14.83 -10.86 -4.05
N GLN A 34 14.37 -11.01 -5.30
CA GLN A 34 14.53 -10.00 -6.34
C GLN A 34 13.80 -8.69 -5.99
N LEU A 35 12.62 -8.79 -5.35
CA LEU A 35 11.91 -7.61 -4.85
C LEU A 35 12.71 -6.92 -3.74
N ASN A 36 13.36 -7.70 -2.88
CA ASN A 36 14.22 -7.16 -1.84
C ASN A 36 15.44 -6.43 -2.39
N GLU A 37 16.12 -6.99 -3.39
CA GLU A 37 17.22 -6.31 -4.07
C GLU A 37 16.76 -4.97 -4.65
N ARG A 38 15.65 -4.99 -5.39
CA ARG A 38 15.08 -3.79 -6.01
C ARG A 38 14.67 -2.70 -5.02
N LEU A 39 14.08 -3.06 -3.88
CA LEU A 39 13.61 -2.08 -2.87
C LEU A 39 14.70 -1.56 -1.95
N ASN A 40 15.86 -2.22 -1.91
CA ASN A 40 17.05 -1.77 -1.20
C ASN A 40 18.03 -1.00 -2.09
N ASP A 41 17.86 -1.06 -3.41
CA ASP A 41 18.60 -0.22 -4.35
C ASP A 41 18.34 1.27 -4.03
N PRO A 42 19.37 2.06 -3.68
CA PRO A 42 19.24 3.48 -3.36
C PRO A 42 18.59 4.30 -4.47
N GLU A 43 18.76 3.90 -5.73
CA GLU A 43 18.18 4.60 -6.89
C GLU A 43 16.67 4.32 -7.03
N CYS A 44 16.19 3.16 -6.57
CA CYS A 44 14.78 2.77 -6.59
C CYS A 44 14.06 2.95 -5.24
N ALA A 45 14.79 3.17 -4.14
CA ALA A 45 14.22 3.25 -2.81
C ALA A 45 13.43 4.55 -2.62
N SER A 46 12.12 4.50 -2.86
CA SER A 46 11.21 5.56 -2.45
C SER A 46 11.17 5.63 -0.91
N LYS A 47 11.85 6.63 -0.33
CA LYS A 47 11.76 6.91 1.10
C LYS A 47 10.49 7.69 1.36
N VAL A 48 9.59 7.10 2.14
CA VAL A 48 8.36 7.75 2.59
C VAL A 48 8.70 8.58 3.81
N PHE A 49 8.80 9.90 3.65
CA PHE A 49 9.07 10.80 4.78
C PHE A 49 7.82 11.10 5.61
N GLN A 50 6.65 11.09 4.97
CA GLN A 50 5.36 11.33 5.61
C GLN A 50 4.35 10.28 5.13
N PRO A 51 4.25 9.14 5.85
CA PRO A 51 3.27 8.11 5.54
C PRO A 51 1.83 8.64 5.62
N LYS A 52 0.99 8.24 4.68
CA LYS A 52 -0.42 8.66 4.59
C LYS A 52 -1.34 7.53 5.01
N ALA A 53 -2.25 7.82 5.92
CA ALA A 53 -3.20 6.84 6.44
C ALA A 53 -4.09 6.27 5.33
N GLY A 54 -4.22 4.95 5.34
CA GLY A 54 -5.02 4.21 4.38
C GLY A 54 -4.35 3.97 3.03
N GLU A 55 -3.11 4.40 2.84
CA GLU A 55 -2.31 4.00 1.68
C GLU A 55 -1.70 2.61 1.88
N LEU A 56 -1.36 1.99 0.75
CA LEU A 56 -0.76 0.67 0.68
C LEU A 56 0.77 0.79 0.69
N TYR A 57 1.41 0.00 1.54
CA TYR A 57 2.84 -0.05 1.68
C TYR A 57 3.35 -1.48 1.61
N LEU A 58 4.62 -1.63 1.23
CA LEU A 58 5.40 -2.84 1.48
C LEU A 58 6.27 -2.62 2.72
N VAL A 59 6.31 -3.65 3.57
CA VAL A 59 7.15 -3.71 4.76
C VAL A 59 7.89 -5.05 4.78
N TYR A 60 9.20 -4.98 4.98
CA TYR A 60 10.04 -6.17 5.02
C TYR A 60 9.94 -6.85 6.39
N ARG A 61 9.48 -8.11 6.41
CA ARG A 61 9.35 -8.89 7.63
C ARG A 61 10.56 -9.81 7.79
N LYS A 62 11.44 -9.48 8.74
CA LYS A 62 12.68 -10.24 9.02
C LYS A 62 12.43 -11.72 9.33
N GLN A 63 11.36 -12.05 10.05
CA GLN A 63 11.05 -13.43 10.46
C GLN A 63 10.79 -14.36 9.27
N SER A 64 10.17 -13.84 8.21
CA SER A 64 9.85 -14.60 6.99
C SER A 64 10.72 -14.22 5.79
N GLN A 65 11.69 -13.30 5.98
CA GLN A 65 12.58 -12.77 4.96
C GLN A 65 11.86 -12.30 3.68
N CYS A 66 10.65 -11.76 3.83
CA CYS A 66 9.80 -11.40 2.70
C CYS A 66 9.14 -10.03 2.88
N TRP A 67 8.79 -9.41 1.76
CA TRP A 67 8.00 -8.18 1.73
C TRP A 67 6.52 -8.53 1.83
N LEU A 68 5.84 -7.89 2.78
CA LEU A 68 4.40 -8.04 2.97
C LEU A 68 3.70 -6.73 2.63
N ALA A 69 2.55 -6.84 1.97
CA ALA A 69 1.64 -5.73 1.80
C ALA A 69 1.03 -5.36 3.16
N ALA A 70 0.96 -4.07 3.45
CA ALA A 70 0.39 -3.53 4.68
C ALA A 70 -0.43 -2.27 4.40
N LEU A 71 -1.52 -2.11 5.13
CA LEU A 71 -2.30 -0.89 5.17
C LEU A 71 -1.81 -0.02 6.33
N LEU A 72 -1.48 1.25 6.05
CA LEU A 72 -1.20 2.20 7.12
C LEU A 72 -2.50 2.59 7.84
N LEU A 73 -2.54 2.42 9.15
CA LEU A 73 -3.69 2.79 9.96
C LEU A 73 -3.55 4.25 10.43
N PRO A 74 -4.66 5.02 10.47
CA PRO A 74 -4.67 6.28 11.21
C PRO A 74 -4.59 6.00 12.72
N LEU A 75 -4.17 6.99 13.51
CA LEU A 75 -4.22 6.89 14.97
C LEU A 75 -5.65 6.86 15.50
N THR A 76 -6.57 7.46 14.74
CA THR A 76 -7.98 7.66 15.08
C THR A 76 -8.86 7.33 13.87
N ASP A 77 -10.14 7.04 14.09
CA ASP A 77 -11.10 6.68 13.02
C ASP A 77 -10.59 5.66 11.99
N LEU A 78 -10.37 4.41 12.42
CA LEU A 78 -10.00 3.30 11.52
C LEU A 78 -11.09 3.00 10.46
N LYS A 79 -12.35 3.40 10.72
CA LYS A 79 -13.44 3.23 9.76
C LYS A 79 -13.22 4.08 8.51
N SER A 80 -12.56 5.24 8.62
CA SER A 80 -12.16 6.07 7.47
C SER A 80 -11.30 5.32 6.44
N VAL A 81 -10.56 4.31 6.91
CA VAL A 81 -9.72 3.45 6.07
C VAL A 81 -10.32 2.07 5.81
N GLY A 82 -11.58 1.84 6.18
CA GLY A 82 -12.29 0.60 5.91
C GLY A 82 -12.04 -0.52 6.93
N ILE A 83 -11.54 -0.18 8.11
CA ILE A 83 -11.29 -1.13 9.20
C ILE A 83 -12.30 -0.86 10.32
N SER A 84 -13.16 -1.84 10.63
CA SER A 84 -14.23 -1.69 11.62
C SER A 84 -13.77 -1.92 13.08
N ALA A 85 -12.45 -2.00 13.31
CA ALA A 85 -11.83 -2.25 14.62
C ALA A 85 -11.27 -0.94 15.24
N THR A 86 -10.76 -1.02 16.47
CA THR A 86 -9.99 0.05 17.11
C THR A 86 -8.52 -0.37 17.25
N LEU A 87 -7.61 0.59 17.47
CA LEU A 87 -6.22 0.25 17.78
C LEU A 87 -6.10 -0.64 19.02
N GLU A 88 -7.01 -0.49 19.98
CA GLU A 88 -7.06 -1.34 21.16
C GLU A 88 -7.50 -2.77 20.85
N SER A 89 -8.58 -2.95 20.08
CA SER A 89 -9.08 -4.29 19.73
C SER A 89 -8.14 -5.05 18.80
N LEU A 90 -7.31 -4.33 18.03
CA LEU A 90 -6.20 -4.89 17.26
C LEU A 90 -4.97 -5.23 18.13
N GLY A 91 -4.94 -4.81 19.40
CA GLY A 91 -3.83 -5.05 20.32
C GLY A 91 -2.63 -4.10 20.14
N LEU A 92 -2.77 -3.03 19.35
CA LEU A 92 -1.73 -2.03 19.14
C LEU A 92 -1.51 -1.13 20.36
N SER A 93 -2.53 -0.96 21.21
CA SER A 93 -2.44 -0.18 22.45
C SER A 93 -1.40 -0.72 23.44
N ARG A 94 -1.33 -2.05 23.60
CA ARG A 94 -0.42 -2.72 24.55
C ARG A 94 1.05 -2.58 24.20
N LYS A 95 1.35 -2.25 22.95
CA LYS A 95 2.71 -2.07 22.39
C LYS A 95 2.89 -0.66 21.82
N ALA A 96 2.14 0.31 22.33
CA ALA A 96 2.20 1.68 21.87
C ALA A 96 3.63 2.25 22.04
N PRO A 97 4.23 2.83 20.99
CA PRO A 97 5.56 3.42 21.06
C PRO A 97 5.57 4.72 21.86
N SER A 98 6.75 5.18 22.27
CA SER A 98 6.94 6.44 23.01
C SER A 98 6.47 7.68 22.26
N CYS A 99 6.30 7.62 20.93
CA CYS A 99 5.85 8.74 20.12
C CYS A 99 4.35 9.02 20.19
N VAL A 100 3.56 8.12 20.78
CA VAL A 100 2.10 8.27 20.93
C VAL A 100 1.69 8.29 22.40
N THR A 101 0.53 8.88 22.67
CA THR A 101 -0.14 8.87 23.96
C THR A 101 -1.63 8.57 23.77
N TYR A 102 -2.27 8.04 24.79
CA TYR A 102 -3.73 7.88 24.81
C TYR A 102 -4.35 9.03 25.58
N ASN A 103 -5.22 9.80 24.93
CA ASN A 103 -5.93 10.90 25.55
C ASN A 103 -7.26 10.38 26.13
N VAL A 104 -7.36 10.34 27.45
CA VAL A 104 -8.53 9.83 28.17
C VAL A 104 -9.79 10.65 27.94
N ASN A 105 -9.65 11.94 27.59
CA ASN A 105 -10.79 12.84 27.38
C ASN A 105 -11.41 12.62 25.99
N SER A 106 -10.58 12.47 24.95
CA SER A 106 -11.06 12.17 23.59
C SER A 106 -11.29 10.68 23.35
N GLY A 107 -10.69 9.81 24.16
CA GLY A 107 -10.71 8.36 23.97
C GLY A 107 -9.83 7.89 22.80
N GLU A 108 -8.91 8.74 22.33
CA GLU A 108 -8.15 8.56 21.10
C GLU A 108 -6.63 8.56 21.31
N PHE A 109 -5.91 7.98 20.35
CA PHE A 109 -4.44 8.06 20.32
C PHE A 109 -3.99 9.33 19.61
N GLU A 110 -3.01 10.00 20.20
CA GLU A 110 -2.46 11.25 19.69
C GLU A 110 -0.93 11.20 19.65
N TRP A 111 -0.33 11.98 18.75
CA TRP A 111 1.11 12.21 18.76
C TRP A 111 1.48 13.04 20.00
N ARG A 112 2.54 12.61 20.69
CA ARG A 112 3.16 13.47 21.73
C ARG A 112 3.78 14.69 21.07
N ASP A 113 3.86 15.80 21.81
CA ASP A 113 4.17 17.13 21.25
C ASP A 113 5.45 17.17 20.40
N GLU A 114 6.54 16.54 20.86
CA GLU A 114 7.81 16.51 20.12
C GLU A 114 7.76 15.72 18.80
N TYR A 115 6.75 14.86 18.65
CA TYR A 115 6.53 13.98 17.51
C TYR A 115 5.44 14.48 16.55
N ARG A 116 4.74 15.57 16.89
CA ARG A 116 3.77 16.21 16.00
C ARG A 116 4.44 16.71 14.73
N ASP A 117 3.65 17.05 13.72
CA ASP A 117 4.19 17.59 12.47
C ASP A 117 5.00 18.87 12.72
N GLY A 118 6.22 18.92 12.17
CA GLY A 118 7.19 19.98 12.44
C GLY A 118 7.98 19.83 13.76
N GLY A 119 7.63 18.87 14.61
CA GLY A 119 8.35 18.58 15.85
C GLY A 119 9.74 17.97 15.61
N LYS A 120 10.65 18.19 16.56
CA LYS A 120 12.07 17.76 16.47
C LYS A 120 12.23 16.23 16.32
N LEU A 121 11.30 15.44 16.89
CA LEU A 121 11.30 13.97 16.82
C LEU A 121 10.28 13.42 15.82
N SER A 122 9.67 14.27 14.98
CA SER A 122 8.65 13.86 14.00
C SER A 122 9.12 12.76 13.03
N HIS A 123 10.43 12.69 12.76
CA HIS A 123 11.07 11.70 11.91
C HIS A 123 11.28 10.32 12.59
N GLU A 124 11.19 10.27 13.92
CA GLU A 124 11.29 9.04 14.72
C GLU A 124 9.92 8.39 14.98
N ARG A 125 8.85 8.96 14.43
CA ARG A 125 7.50 8.40 14.56
C ARG A 125 7.46 6.97 14.06
N LYS A 126 6.81 6.12 14.87
CA LYS A 126 6.35 4.81 14.45
C LYS A 126 4.87 4.88 14.14
N PHE A 127 4.48 4.26 13.05
CA PHE A 127 3.13 4.30 12.50
C PHE A 127 2.47 2.92 12.64
N PRO A 128 1.18 2.87 12.99
CA PRO A 128 0.48 1.61 13.09
C PRO A 128 0.17 1.07 11.70
N ILE A 129 0.41 -0.22 11.51
CA ILE A 129 0.08 -0.94 10.27
C ILE A 129 -0.69 -2.22 10.59
N ILE A 130 -1.47 -2.67 9.61
CA ILE A 130 -2.03 -4.02 9.57
C ILE A 130 -1.60 -4.70 8.27
N TYR A 131 -1.09 -5.92 8.37
CA TYR A 131 -0.62 -6.69 7.22
C TYR A 131 -1.78 -7.32 6.46
N PHE A 132 -1.69 -7.37 5.14
CA PHE A 132 -2.46 -8.31 4.35
C PHE A 132 -1.80 -9.69 4.47
N SER A 133 -2.10 -10.41 5.56
CA SER A 133 -1.47 -11.70 5.90
C SER A 133 -2.45 -12.86 5.99
N SER A 134 -3.71 -12.66 5.60
CA SER A 134 -4.80 -13.63 5.73
C SER A 134 -5.83 -13.44 4.61
N PRO A 135 -6.48 -14.51 4.11
CA PRO A 135 -7.63 -14.38 3.21
C PRO A 135 -8.83 -13.68 3.85
N LYS A 136 -8.96 -13.75 5.18
CA LYS A 136 -10.02 -13.13 5.96
C LYS A 136 -9.58 -11.76 6.48
N PHE A 137 -8.90 -10.96 5.66
CA PHE A 137 -8.48 -9.63 6.10
C PHE A 137 -9.72 -8.74 6.38
N PRO A 138 -9.74 -7.96 7.48
CA PRO A 138 -8.65 -7.72 8.43
C PRO A 138 -8.56 -8.72 9.60
N GLU A 139 -9.49 -9.67 9.72
CA GLU A 139 -9.47 -10.67 10.78
C GLU A 139 -8.20 -11.53 10.75
N CYS A 140 -7.65 -11.83 11.93
CA CYS A 140 -6.43 -12.63 12.12
C CYS A 140 -5.16 -12.05 11.46
N SER A 141 -5.21 -10.79 11.03
CA SER A 141 -4.05 -10.15 10.39
C SER A 141 -3.07 -9.65 11.46
N ALA A 142 -1.78 -9.81 11.18
CA ALA A 142 -0.75 -9.27 12.06
C ALA A 142 -0.76 -7.74 12.02
N VAL A 143 -0.41 -7.12 13.15
CA VAL A 143 -0.31 -5.67 13.30
C VAL A 143 1.03 -5.30 13.94
N GLU A 144 1.55 -4.13 13.57
CA GLU A 144 2.85 -3.65 14.07
C GLU A 144 2.93 -2.12 14.06
N TRP A 145 3.87 -1.57 14.85
CA TRP A 145 4.29 -0.18 14.78
C TRP A 145 5.65 -0.08 14.06
N VAL A 146 5.69 0.58 12.90
CA VAL A 146 6.88 0.62 12.03
C VAL A 146 7.38 2.03 11.78
N LEU A 147 8.68 2.22 11.58
CA LEU A 147 9.23 3.53 11.25
C LEU A 147 8.89 3.92 9.80
N ALA A 148 8.79 5.22 9.53
CA ALA A 148 8.56 5.74 8.18
C ALA A 148 9.58 5.22 7.15
N LYS A 149 10.85 5.12 7.55
CA LYS A 149 11.96 4.62 6.71
C LYS A 149 11.80 3.16 6.27
N ASP A 150 11.01 2.37 7.01
CA ASP A 150 10.79 0.95 6.74
C ASP A 150 9.57 0.72 5.83
N LEU A 151 8.84 1.79 5.49
CA LEU A 151 7.72 1.77 4.56
C LEU A 151 8.20 2.05 3.13
N ARG A 152 7.66 1.28 2.18
CA ARG A 152 7.80 1.54 0.74
C ARG A 152 6.42 1.72 0.14
N LEU A 153 6.12 2.93 -0.36
CA LEU A 153 4.80 3.23 -0.94
C LEU A 153 4.57 2.33 -2.15
N GLN A 154 3.40 1.72 -2.22
CA GLN A 154 3.11 0.71 -3.23
C GLN A 154 1.75 0.95 -3.89
N ASP A 155 1.74 0.87 -5.21
CA ASP A 155 0.50 0.81 -5.99
C ASP A 155 -0.02 -0.63 -6.05
N GLU A 156 -1.32 -0.85 -5.83
CA GLU A 156 -1.86 -2.22 -5.77
C GLU A 156 -1.74 -2.99 -7.09
N SER A 157 -1.73 -2.30 -8.23
CA SER A 157 -1.61 -2.92 -9.57
C SER A 157 -0.21 -3.48 -9.82
N THR A 158 0.80 -2.94 -9.15
CA THR A 158 2.21 -3.31 -9.31
C THR A 158 2.66 -4.47 -8.42
N LEU A 159 1.86 -4.83 -7.41
CA LEU A 159 2.12 -6.01 -6.59
C LEU A 159 2.22 -7.26 -7.46
N GLN A 160 3.00 -8.26 -7.05
CA GLN A 160 3.10 -9.54 -7.77
C GLN A 160 2.87 -10.70 -6.81
N PRO A 161 1.96 -11.65 -7.10
CA PRO A 161 1.68 -12.78 -6.21
C PRO A 161 2.91 -13.64 -5.89
N SER A 162 3.87 -13.69 -6.82
CA SER A 162 5.14 -14.42 -6.66
C SER A 162 6.13 -13.75 -5.69
N ALA A 163 5.98 -12.44 -5.43
CA ALA A 163 6.87 -11.67 -4.55
C ALA A 163 6.21 -11.23 -3.25
N VAL A 164 4.89 -11.06 -3.25
CA VAL A 164 4.14 -10.50 -2.12
C VAL A 164 2.95 -11.43 -1.82
N PRO A 165 3.01 -12.20 -0.73
CA PRO A 165 1.90 -13.03 -0.28
C PRO A 165 0.61 -12.21 -0.11
N TYR A 166 -0.53 -12.84 -0.36
CA TYR A 166 -1.87 -12.25 -0.20
C TYR A 166 -2.11 -10.92 -0.95
N CYS A 167 -1.29 -10.59 -1.97
CA CYS A 167 -1.47 -9.35 -2.71
C CYS A 167 -2.85 -9.24 -3.41
N GLY A 168 -3.48 -10.38 -3.74
CA GLY A 168 -4.85 -10.41 -4.27
C GLY A 168 -5.87 -9.84 -3.28
N VAL A 169 -5.69 -10.15 -1.98
CA VAL A 169 -6.51 -9.60 -0.89
C VAL A 169 -6.28 -8.10 -0.75
N ALA A 170 -5.01 -7.67 -0.77
CA ALA A 170 -4.65 -6.25 -0.73
C ALA A 170 -5.30 -5.46 -1.87
N ARG A 171 -5.16 -5.94 -3.12
CA ARG A 171 -5.78 -5.32 -4.30
C ARG A 171 -7.30 -5.25 -4.18
N ALA A 172 -7.95 -6.34 -3.79
CA ALA A 172 -9.40 -6.38 -3.66
C ALA A 172 -9.90 -5.39 -2.59
N PHE A 173 -9.18 -5.30 -1.47
CA PHE A 173 -9.47 -4.33 -0.42
C PHE A 173 -9.32 -2.89 -0.90
N MET A 174 -8.18 -2.54 -1.51
CA MET A 174 -7.91 -1.17 -1.98
C MET A 174 -8.94 -0.74 -3.02
N LYS A 175 -9.24 -1.60 -4.01
CA LYS A 175 -10.29 -1.32 -5.01
C LYS A 175 -11.64 -1.07 -4.38
N ARG A 176 -12.10 -1.96 -3.49
CA ARG A 176 -13.38 -1.82 -2.78
C ARG A 176 -13.44 -0.52 -1.98
N ARG A 177 -12.33 -0.15 -1.32
CA ARG A 177 -12.23 1.08 -0.52
C ARG A 177 -12.36 2.33 -1.40
N THR A 178 -11.63 2.38 -2.51
CA THR A 178 -11.69 3.49 -3.46
C THR A 178 -13.10 3.62 -4.05
N SER A 179 -13.74 2.53 -4.48
CA SER A 179 -15.12 2.56 -4.96
C SER A 179 -16.10 3.09 -3.91
N ARG A 180 -15.97 2.68 -2.64
CA ARG A 180 -16.81 3.19 -1.55
C ARG A 180 -16.62 4.68 -1.30
N ARG A 181 -15.39 5.20 -1.43
CA ARG A 181 -15.11 6.64 -1.29
C ARG A 181 -15.77 7.44 -2.40
N ILE A 182 -15.57 7.02 -3.66
CA ILE A 182 -16.20 7.64 -4.83
C ILE A 182 -17.73 7.64 -4.69
N LEU A 183 -18.33 6.53 -4.23
CA LEU A 183 -19.77 6.46 -4.02
C LEU A 183 -20.24 7.46 -2.95
N LYS A 184 -19.53 7.55 -1.82
CA LYS A 184 -19.85 8.52 -0.75
C LYS A 184 -19.72 9.97 -1.23
N ASP A 185 -18.74 10.26 -2.08
CA ASP A 185 -18.54 11.60 -2.65
C ASP A 185 -19.71 11.96 -3.58
N LYS A 186 -20.10 11.04 -4.47
CA LYS A 186 -21.28 11.23 -5.33
C LYS A 186 -22.58 11.43 -4.56
N VAL A 187 -22.79 10.70 -3.47
CA VAL A 187 -23.99 10.88 -2.63
C VAL A 187 -23.99 12.27 -1.98
N ARG A 188 -22.84 12.73 -1.46
CA ARG A 188 -22.70 14.08 -0.89
C ARG A 188 -22.92 15.17 -1.93
N ASP A 189 -22.49 14.97 -3.17
CA ASP A 189 -22.73 15.91 -4.26
C ASP A 189 -24.20 15.97 -4.71
N LEU A 190 -24.99 14.92 -4.41
CA LEU A 190 -26.43 14.86 -4.69
C LEU A 190 -27.29 15.39 -3.52
N ASP A 191 -26.73 15.59 -2.32
CA ASP A 191 -27.45 16.10 -1.15
C ASP A 191 -28.11 17.48 -1.33
N PRO A 192 -27.60 18.43 -2.15
CA PRO A 192 -28.32 19.68 -2.42
C PRO A 192 -29.66 19.48 -3.16
N LEU A 193 -29.83 18.36 -3.89
CA LEU A 193 -31.07 18.03 -4.60
C LEU A 193 -31.96 17.06 -3.80
N SER A 194 -31.42 16.37 -2.79
CA SER A 194 -32.16 15.44 -1.93
C SER A 194 -33.13 16.15 -0.98
N SER A 195 -32.94 17.44 -0.68
CA SER A 195 -33.86 18.23 0.16
C SER A 195 -35.24 18.45 -0.50
N MET A 196 -35.40 18.16 -1.80
CA MET A 196 -36.66 18.38 -2.52
C MET A 196 -37.32 17.10 -3.05
N MET A 197 -36.76 15.91 -2.79
CA MET A 197 -37.33 14.66 -3.30
C MET A 197 -37.97 13.83 -2.18
N PRO A 198 -39.25 13.43 -2.32
CA PRO A 198 -39.87 12.55 -1.33
C PRO A 198 -39.14 11.20 -1.28
N VAL A 199 -38.92 10.70 -0.06
CA VAL A 199 -38.15 9.49 0.31
C VAL A 199 -38.47 8.25 -0.54
N ARG A 200 -39.64 8.19 -1.16
CA ARG A 200 -40.07 7.09 -2.04
C ARG A 200 -39.34 7.04 -3.38
N LEU A 201 -38.84 8.17 -3.91
CA LEU A 201 -38.15 8.21 -5.20
C LEU A 201 -36.69 7.74 -5.12
N LEU A 202 -36.01 8.02 -4.00
CA LEU A 202 -34.62 7.60 -3.76
C LEU A 202 -34.47 6.07 -3.75
N LYS A 203 -35.49 5.36 -3.27
CA LYS A 203 -35.49 3.89 -3.22
C LYS A 203 -35.59 3.25 -4.61
N PHE A 204 -36.21 3.91 -5.59
CA PHE A 204 -36.32 3.40 -6.96
C PHE A 204 -35.01 3.51 -7.76
N ILE A 205 -34.12 4.46 -7.43
CA ILE A 205 -32.86 4.66 -8.16
C ILE A 205 -31.75 3.75 -7.61
N VAL A 206 -31.80 3.41 -6.32
CA VAL A 206 -30.76 2.60 -5.66
C VAL A 206 -30.94 1.10 -5.93
N ASP A 207 -32.16 0.64 -6.21
CA ASP A 207 -32.50 -0.77 -6.36
C ASP A 207 -33.01 -1.15 -7.78
N GLY A 208 -32.76 -0.32 -8.81
CA GLY A 208 -33.20 -0.58 -10.19
C GLY A 208 -32.09 -1.12 -11.09
N ASP A 209 -32.33 -2.29 -11.70
CA ASP A 209 -31.55 -3.02 -12.72
C ASP A 209 -30.90 -2.15 -13.82
#